data_AF-A0A2T2YUN2-F1
#
_entry.id   AF-A0A2T2YUN2-F1
#
_cell.length_a   1.000
_cell.length_b   1.000
_cell.length_c   1.000
_cell.angle_alpha   90.00
_cell.angle_beta   90.00
_cell.angle_gamma   90.00
#
_symmetry.space_group_name_H-M   'P 1'
#
loop_
_entity.id
_entity.type
_entity.pdbx_description
1 polymer ?
#
loop_
_entity_poly.entity_id
_entity_poly.type
_entity_poly.pdbx_seq_one_letter_code
_entity_poly.pdbx_strand_id
1 'polypeptide(L)'
;MDIKLGYKASAEQFDPRELVELGVLVEEHGLDSATVSDHFQPWRHQGGHAPFSLAWMTAVGERTSRIQLGTSVLTPTFRYNPAVIAQAFATLGC
;
A
#
# COMPACT_ATOMS: atom_id res chain seq x y z
N MET A 1 0.07 13.37 -19.92
CA MET A 1 -0.18 12.38 -18.85
C MET A 1 -1.61 11.94 -19.05
N ASP A 2 -1.81 10.68 -19.39
CA ASP A 2 -3.13 10.17 -19.72
C ASP A 2 -3.94 9.90 -18.44
N ILE A 3 -5.26 9.87 -18.56
CA ILE A 3 -6.15 9.55 -17.44
C ILE A 3 -5.89 8.11 -17.00
N LYS A 4 -5.78 7.90 -15.69
CA LYS A 4 -5.66 6.60 -15.03
C LYS A 4 -6.70 6.47 -13.92
N LEU A 5 -7.23 5.27 -13.73
CA LEU A 5 -8.16 4.96 -12.65
C LEU A 5 -7.48 4.08 -11.61
N GLY A 6 -7.44 4.54 -10.36
CA GLY A 6 -6.76 3.84 -9.26
C GLY A 6 -7.70 3.48 -8.11
N TYR A 7 -7.25 2.55 -7.28
CA TYR A 7 -7.91 2.12 -6.04
C TYR A 7 -7.12 2.58 -4.80
N LYS A 8 -7.84 3.05 -3.78
CA LYS A 8 -7.27 3.34 -2.46
C LYS A 8 -7.63 2.19 -1.52
N ALA A 9 -6.64 1.39 -1.16
CA ALA A 9 -6.77 0.31 -0.21
C ALA A 9 -6.81 0.89 1.22
N SER A 10 -7.93 0.66 1.92
CA SER A 10 -8.18 1.18 3.26
C SER A 10 -7.53 0.32 4.34
N ALA A 11 -6.24 0.55 4.61
CA ALA A 11 -5.51 -0.07 5.73
C ALA A 11 -6.19 0.15 7.09
N GLU A 12 -7.01 1.17 7.19
CA GLU A 12 -7.78 1.53 8.36
C GLU A 12 -8.94 0.55 8.64
N GLN A 13 -9.41 -0.18 7.62
CA GLN A 13 -10.65 -0.95 7.63
C GLN A 13 -10.46 -2.47 7.49
N PHE A 14 -9.42 -2.92 6.80
CA PHE A 14 -9.21 -4.34 6.50
C PHE A 14 -7.96 -4.90 7.17
N ASP A 15 -8.01 -6.17 7.53
CA ASP A 15 -6.84 -6.88 8.06
C ASP A 15 -5.74 -7.05 6.99
N PRO A 16 -4.50 -7.41 7.37
CA PRO A 16 -3.40 -7.49 6.42
C PRO A 16 -3.62 -8.44 5.24
N ARG A 17 -4.26 -9.60 5.45
CA ARG A 17 -4.46 -10.58 4.37
C ARG A 17 -5.56 -10.08 3.43
N GLU A 18 -6.70 -9.69 3.98
CA GLU A 18 -7.80 -9.17 3.17
C GLU A 18 -7.38 -7.96 2.35
N LEU A 19 -6.62 -7.03 2.95
CA LEU A 19 -6.12 -5.85 2.25
C LEU A 19 -5.18 -6.21 1.08
N VAL A 20 -4.34 -7.25 1.22
CA VAL A 20 -3.50 -7.75 0.13
C VAL A 20 -4.35 -8.33 -1.00
N GLU A 21 -5.32 -9.19 -0.70
CA GLU A 21 -6.16 -9.77 -1.75
C GLU A 21 -6.99 -8.69 -2.48
N LEU A 22 -7.52 -7.69 -1.75
CA LEU A 22 -8.14 -6.51 -2.37
C LEU A 22 -7.19 -5.77 -3.32
N GLY A 23 -5.91 -5.64 -2.95
CA GLY A 23 -4.87 -5.05 -3.79
C GLY A 23 -4.61 -5.85 -5.07
N VAL A 24 -4.65 -7.18 -5.00
CA VAL A 24 -4.51 -8.06 -6.19
C VAL A 24 -5.72 -7.92 -7.11
N LEU A 25 -6.93 -7.87 -6.56
CA LEU A 25 -8.16 -7.70 -7.33
C LEU A 25 -8.16 -6.41 -8.17
N VAL A 26 -7.42 -5.37 -7.77
CA VAL A 26 -7.29 -4.11 -8.55
C VAL A 26 -6.80 -4.39 -9.97
N GLU A 27 -5.79 -5.26 -10.13
CA GLU A 27 -5.25 -5.60 -11.44
C GLU A 27 -6.24 -6.43 -12.26
N GLU A 28 -6.86 -7.42 -11.62
CA GLU A 28 -7.86 -8.30 -12.24
C GLU A 28 -9.09 -7.54 -12.76
N HIS A 29 -9.44 -6.42 -12.11
CA HIS A 29 -10.55 -5.55 -12.48
C HIS A 29 -10.15 -4.39 -13.41
N GLY A 30 -8.93 -4.40 -13.94
CA GLY A 30 -8.50 -3.47 -14.99
C GLY A 30 -8.17 -2.05 -14.53
N LEU A 31 -7.97 -1.83 -13.23
CA LEU A 31 -7.50 -0.54 -12.70
C LEU A 31 -5.99 -0.39 -12.90
N ASP A 32 -5.49 0.84 -12.80
CA ASP A 32 -4.10 1.18 -13.15
C ASP A 32 -3.16 1.26 -11.95
N SER A 33 -3.70 1.45 -10.75
CA SER A 33 -2.89 1.62 -9.54
C SER A 33 -3.63 1.24 -8.27
N ALA A 34 -2.89 0.81 -7.26
CA ALA A 34 -3.37 0.63 -5.89
C ALA A 34 -2.47 1.40 -4.92
N THR A 35 -3.07 2.16 -4.01
CA THR A 35 -2.33 2.91 -2.99
C THR A 35 -2.85 2.63 -1.59
N VAL A 36 -1.98 2.76 -0.58
CA VAL A 36 -2.33 2.52 0.83
C VAL A 36 -1.83 3.65 1.73
N SER A 37 -2.57 4.02 2.77
CA SER A 37 -2.09 4.96 3.79
C SER A 37 -1.11 4.25 4.75
N ASP A 38 -0.01 4.89 5.18
CA ASP A 38 0.92 4.27 6.15
C ASP A 38 0.64 4.75 7.58
N HIS A 39 -0.08 3.91 8.33
CA HIS A 39 -0.48 4.19 9.71
C HIS A 39 0.19 3.25 10.70
N PHE A 40 0.53 3.80 11.86
CA PHE A 40 0.96 3.03 12.99
C PHE A 40 -0.21 2.60 13.88
N GLN A 41 -1.13 3.53 14.18
CA GLN A 41 -2.30 3.24 14.99
C GLN A 41 -3.50 2.84 14.14
N PRO A 42 -4.31 1.87 14.59
CA PRO A 42 -5.67 1.69 14.08
C PRO A 42 -6.49 2.97 14.24
N TRP A 43 -7.21 3.37 13.20
CA TRP A 43 -7.96 4.64 13.19
C TRP A 43 -9.25 4.64 14.02
N ARG A 44 -9.76 3.46 14.35
CA ARG A 44 -11.03 3.29 15.06
C ARG A 44 -10.90 2.19 16.10
N HIS A 45 -11.61 2.34 17.21
CA HIS A 45 -11.59 1.35 18.29
C HIS A 45 -12.29 0.04 17.95
N GLN A 46 -13.29 0.09 17.06
CA GLN A 46 -14.06 -1.07 16.63
C GLN A 46 -13.87 -1.26 15.12
N GLY A 47 -13.44 -2.45 14.71
CA GLY A 47 -13.12 -2.78 13.32
C GLY A 47 -11.95 -1.98 12.73
N GLY A 48 -11.08 -1.40 13.57
CA GLY A 48 -9.92 -0.66 13.11
C GLY A 48 -8.71 -1.56 12.89
N HIS A 49 -8.02 -1.33 11.77
CA HIS A 49 -6.78 -2.01 11.42
C HIS A 49 -5.68 -0.99 11.07
N ALA A 50 -4.44 -1.45 11.00
CA ALA A 50 -3.29 -0.70 10.49
C ALA A 50 -2.20 -1.63 9.94
N PRO A 51 -2.43 -2.38 8.84
CA PRO A 51 -1.39 -3.17 8.20
C PRO A 51 -0.20 -2.30 7.75
N PHE A 52 1.02 -2.82 7.92
CA PHE A 52 2.23 -2.10 7.55
C PHE A 52 2.32 -1.92 6.03
N SER A 53 2.41 -0.66 5.56
CA SER A 53 2.23 -0.34 4.15
C SER A 53 3.27 -0.99 3.23
N LEU A 54 4.52 -1.08 3.66
CA LEU A 54 5.60 -1.65 2.83
C LEU A 54 5.48 -3.16 2.68
N ALA A 55 4.99 -3.87 3.71
CA ALA A 55 4.67 -5.29 3.61
C ALA A 55 3.49 -5.53 2.66
N TRP A 56 2.45 -4.69 2.75
CA TRP A 56 1.32 -4.74 1.82
C TRP A 56 1.78 -4.51 0.36
N MET A 57 2.59 -3.48 0.11
CA MET A 57 3.13 -3.21 -1.23
C MET A 57 3.95 -4.39 -1.77
N THR A 58 4.80 -5.00 -0.95
CA THR A 58 5.61 -6.16 -1.34
C THR A 58 4.72 -7.34 -1.74
N ALA A 59 3.73 -7.66 -0.89
CA ALA A 59 2.86 -8.82 -1.11
C ALA A 59 1.94 -8.66 -2.32
N VAL A 60 1.44 -7.45 -2.59
CA VAL A 60 0.66 -7.17 -3.80
C VAL A 60 1.57 -7.15 -5.02
N GLY A 61 2.76 -6.55 -4.93
CA GLY A 61 3.73 -6.48 -6.03
C GLY A 61 4.15 -7.86 -6.53
N GLU A 62 4.44 -8.79 -5.61
CA GLU A 62 4.79 -10.18 -5.96
C GLU A 62 3.64 -10.95 -6.62
N ARG A 63 2.40 -10.49 -6.47
CA ARG A 63 1.17 -11.13 -6.98
C ARG A 63 0.59 -10.43 -8.20
N THR A 64 1.16 -9.32 -8.64
CA THR A 64 0.67 -8.50 -9.75
C THR A 64 1.80 -8.20 -10.73
N SER A 65 1.46 -7.68 -11.91
CA SER A 65 2.40 -7.59 -13.03
C SER A 65 2.40 -6.24 -13.77
N ARG A 66 1.35 -5.43 -13.59
CA ARG A 66 1.09 -4.21 -14.36
C ARG A 66 0.77 -3.00 -13.47
N ILE A 67 0.01 -3.19 -12.39
CA ILE A 67 -0.51 -2.06 -11.61
C ILE A 67 0.62 -1.29 -10.91
N GLN A 68 0.45 0.03 -10.82
CA GLN A 68 1.36 0.89 -10.05
C GLN A 68 1.00 0.83 -8.56
N LEU A 69 1.97 0.55 -7.71
CA LEU A 69 1.80 0.53 -6.26
C LEU A 69 2.44 1.75 -5.59
N GLY A 70 1.89 2.19 -4.45
CA GLY A 70 2.47 3.29 -3.70
C GLY A 70 1.81 3.56 -2.34
N THR A 71 2.46 4.43 -1.57
CA THR A 71 1.87 4.98 -0.34
C THR A 71 1.11 6.28 -0.64
N SER A 72 -0.03 6.47 0.01
CA SER A 72 -0.84 7.68 -0.08
C SER A 72 -1.41 8.03 1.31
N VAL A 73 -0.58 8.48 2.26
CA VAL A 73 0.89 8.72 2.17
C VAL A 73 1.63 8.05 3.33
N LEU A 74 2.95 7.88 3.17
CA LEU A 74 3.90 7.62 4.26
C LEU A 74 4.61 8.91 4.65
N THR A 75 4.81 9.15 5.95
CA THR A 75 5.54 10.32 6.47
C THR A 75 6.99 9.94 6.80
N PRO A 76 7.98 10.27 5.94
CA PRO A 76 9.35 9.76 6.08
C PRO A 76 10.25 10.64 6.97
N THR A 77 9.69 11.52 7.81
CA THR A 77 10.44 12.60 8.48
C THR A 77 10.51 12.50 10.00
N PHE A 78 9.84 11.50 10.60
CA PHE A 78 9.80 11.35 12.06
C PHE A 78 10.10 9.91 12.49
N ARG A 79 9.08 9.04 12.53
CA ARG A 79 9.20 7.67 13.05
C ARG A 79 10.06 6.73 12.20
N TYR A 80 10.48 7.19 11.02
CA TYR A 80 11.35 6.43 10.13
C TYR A 80 12.63 7.22 9.86
N ASN A 81 13.73 6.49 9.71
CA ASN A 81 14.95 7.06 9.15
C ASN A 81 14.77 7.19 7.62
N PRO A 82 14.94 8.39 7.03
CA PRO A 82 14.78 8.60 5.59
C PRO A 82 15.68 7.71 4.73
N ALA A 83 16.90 7.40 5.19
CA ALA A 83 17.81 6.52 4.45
C ALA A 83 17.28 5.07 4.39
N VAL A 84 16.59 4.61 5.44
CA VAL A 84 15.96 3.28 5.47
C VAL A 84 14.72 3.25 4.57
N ILE A 85 13.93 4.33 4.53
CA ILE A 85 12.82 4.44 3.58
C ILE A 85 13.33 4.46 2.14
N ALA A 86 14.41 5.18 1.86
CA ALA A 86 15.04 5.18 0.55
C ALA A 86 15.50 3.77 0.15
N GLN A 87 16.15 3.03 1.06
CA GLN A 87 16.52 1.64 0.85
C GLN A 87 15.31 0.75 0.55
N ALA A 88 14.23 0.87 1.33
CA ALA A 88 13.04 0.05 1.15
C ALA A 88 12.36 0.28 -0.21
N PHE A 89 12.15 1.53 -0.61
CA PHE A 89 11.57 1.84 -1.92
C PHE A 89 12.51 1.50 -3.07
N ALA A 90 13.83 1.62 -2.89
CA ALA A 90 14.79 1.17 -3.88
C ALA A 90 14.71 -0.34 -4.09
N THR A 91 14.65 -1.14 -3.01
CA THR A 91 14.47 -2.60 -3.09
C THR A 91 13.15 -2.99 -3.75
N LEU A 92 12.05 -2.29 -3.47
CA LEU A 92 10.76 -2.55 -4.11
C LEU A 92 10.70 -2.18 -5.59
N GLY A 93 11.56 -1.25 -6.03
CA GLY A 93 11.61 -0.77 -7.41
C GLY A 93 12.59 -1.54 -8.31
N CYS A 94 13.30 -2.53 -7.77
CA CYS A 94 14.20 -3.43 -8.52
C CYS A 94 13.41 -4.57 -9.15
#